data_AF-A0A2V7ZCI0-F1
#
_entry.id   AF-A0A2V7ZCI0-F1
#
_cell.length_a   1.000
_cell.length_b   1.000
_cell.length_c   1.000
_cell.angle_alpha   90.00
_cell.angle_beta   90.00
_cell.angle_gamma   90.00
#
_symmetry.space_group_name_H-M   'P 1'
#
loop_
_entity.id
_entity.type
_entity.pdbx_description
1 polymer ?
#
loop_
_entity_poly.entity_id
_entity_poly.type
_entity_poly.pdbx_seq_one_letter_code
_entity_poly.pdbx_strand_id
1 'polypeptide(L)'
;MIAYVDASVLLRVALRQPDALPEWRRIQQGVSSALITTESLRTLDRLRLRAKLSDEEIANRRAAILRLIASLELVEIDAVVLDRAAQPMPTELGTLDAIHLATALLWKEMSRMDLVMATHDGALGLAAKAHGLAVLGSSSQ
;
A
#
# COMPACT_ATOMS: atom_id res chain seq x y z
N MET A 1 10.56 8.58 9.07
CA MET A 1 9.62 9.23 8.13
C MET A 1 8.24 8.61 8.26
N ILE A 2 7.19 9.34 7.87
CA ILE A 2 5.84 8.80 7.73
C ILE A 2 5.65 8.37 6.29
N ALA A 3 5.16 7.14 6.08
CA ALA A 3 4.93 6.62 4.74
C ALA A 3 3.52 6.04 4.62
N TYR A 4 2.86 6.35 3.51
CA TYR A 4 1.69 5.60 3.07
C TYR A 4 2.16 4.34 2.36
N VAL A 5 1.69 3.18 2.79
CA VAL A 5 2.13 1.86 2.34
C VAL A 5 0.98 1.19 1.60
N ASP A 6 1.15 0.85 0.33
CA ASP A 6 0.19 0.02 -0.40
C ASP A 6 0.44 -1.49 -0.18
N ALA A 7 -0.44 -2.35 -0.70
CA ALA A 7 -0.27 -3.79 -0.60
C ALA A 7 1.00 -4.30 -1.31
N SER A 8 1.46 -3.63 -2.37
CA SER A 8 2.63 -4.06 -3.14
C SER A 8 3.91 -4.00 -2.29
N VAL A 9 4.10 -2.95 -1.49
CA VAL A 9 5.23 -2.82 -0.55
C VAL A 9 5.10 -3.82 0.59
N LEU A 10 3.92 -3.89 1.23
CA LEU A 10 3.71 -4.78 2.37
C LEU A 10 3.97 -6.25 1.99
N LEU A 11 3.46 -6.69 0.84
CA LEU A 11 3.62 -8.08 0.38
C LEU A 11 5.07 -8.42 0.08
N ARG A 12 5.85 -7.52 -0.52
CA ARG A 12 7.28 -7.78 -0.77
C ARG A 12 8.05 -7.97 0.54
N VAL A 13 7.76 -7.14 1.54
CA VAL A 13 8.37 -7.26 2.87
C VAL A 13 7.91 -8.54 3.58
N ALA A 14 6.59 -8.77 3.65
CA ALA A 14 6.00 -9.92 4.35
C ALA A 14 6.47 -11.26 3.79
N LEU A 15 6.59 -11.34 2.46
CA LEU A 15 6.91 -12.56 1.73
C LEU A 15 8.41 -12.67 1.38
N ARG A 16 9.25 -11.72 1.85
CA ARG A 16 10.69 -11.66 1.56
C ARG A 16 11.00 -11.74 0.06
N GLN A 17 10.23 -11.04 -0.75
CA GLN A 17 10.43 -11.00 -2.19
C GLN A 17 11.66 -10.14 -2.54
N PRO A 18 12.29 -10.38 -3.70
CA PRO A 18 13.29 -9.46 -4.24
C PRO A 18 12.75 -8.04 -4.38
N ASP A 19 13.67 -7.07 -4.33
CA ASP A 19 13.38 -5.64 -4.47
C ASP A 19 12.38 -5.10 -3.43
N ALA A 20 12.33 -5.71 -2.24
CA ALA A 20 11.62 -5.14 -1.11
C ALA A 20 12.19 -3.75 -0.77
N LEU A 21 11.30 -2.83 -0.37
CA LEU A 21 11.63 -1.43 -0.12
C LEU A 21 12.83 -1.28 0.86
N PRO A 22 14.01 -0.77 0.41
CA PRO A 22 15.19 -0.63 1.27
C PRO A 22 14.96 0.29 2.48
N GLU A 23 14.14 1.32 2.30
CA GLU A 23 13.82 2.31 3.32
C GLU A 23 12.77 1.82 4.33
N TRP A 24 12.26 0.59 4.24
CA TRP A 24 11.23 0.07 5.14
C TRP A 24 11.57 0.30 6.62
N ARG A 25 12.83 0.07 7.02
CA ARG A 25 13.30 0.26 8.40
C ARG A 25 13.34 1.73 8.86
N ARG A 26 13.24 2.69 7.94
CA ARG A 26 13.21 4.14 8.22
C ARG A 26 11.78 4.69 8.36
N ILE A 27 10.76 3.86 8.08
CA ILE A 27 9.35 4.18 8.31
C ILE A 27 9.11 4.09 9.82
N GLN A 28 8.79 5.24 10.43
CA GLN A 28 8.49 5.33 11.86
C GLN A 28 6.98 5.19 12.12
N GLN A 29 6.18 5.60 11.14
CA GLN A 29 4.73 5.47 11.12
C GLN A 29 4.31 5.09 9.71
N GLY A 30 3.70 3.92 9.58
CA GLY A 30 3.12 3.45 8.34
C GLY A 30 1.62 3.70 8.35
N VAL A 31 1.11 4.32 7.31
CA VAL A 31 -0.32 4.59 7.09
C VAL A 31 -0.78 3.77 5.90
N SER A 32 -2.00 3.25 5.91
CA SER A 32 -2.57 2.59 4.73
C SER A 32 -4.09 2.70 4.71
N SER A 33 -4.69 2.48 3.55
CA SER A 33 -6.12 2.21 3.45
C SER A 33 -6.42 0.84 4.07
N ALA A 34 -7.57 0.71 4.73
CA ALA A 34 -8.11 -0.59 5.17
C ALA A 34 -8.14 -1.65 4.03
N LEU A 35 -8.16 -1.21 2.77
CA LEU A 35 -8.06 -2.05 1.58
C LEU A 35 -6.86 -3.03 1.60
N ILE A 36 -5.73 -2.62 2.20
CA ILE A 36 -4.49 -3.40 2.23
C ILE A 36 -4.69 -4.81 2.79
N THR A 37 -5.64 -4.97 3.71
CA THR A 37 -6.00 -6.27 4.29
C THR A 37 -6.58 -7.20 3.23
N THR A 38 -7.56 -6.71 2.47
CA THR A 38 -8.23 -7.49 1.43
C THR A 38 -7.26 -7.83 0.32
N GLU A 39 -6.48 -6.87 -0.17
CA GLU A 39 -5.51 -7.09 -1.26
C GLU A 39 -4.42 -8.08 -0.87
N SER A 40 -3.88 -7.94 0.34
CA SER A 40 -2.80 -8.80 0.82
C SER A 40 -3.29 -10.25 1.00
N LEU A 41 -4.45 -10.44 1.63
CA LEU A 41 -5.01 -11.77 1.86
C LEU A 41 -5.49 -12.43 0.56
N ARG A 42 -6.06 -11.66 -0.38
CA ARG A 42 -6.42 -12.18 -1.71
C ARG A 42 -5.19 -12.54 -2.54
N THR A 43 -4.10 -11.79 -2.40
CA THR A 43 -2.83 -12.15 -3.05
C THR A 43 -2.22 -13.42 -2.46
N LEU A 44 -2.24 -13.59 -1.14
CA LEU A 44 -1.81 -14.83 -0.51
C LEU A 44 -2.67 -16.03 -0.95
N ASP A 45 -3.97 -15.85 -1.03
CA ASP A 45 -4.91 -16.89 -1.47
C ASP A 45 -4.65 -17.32 -2.93
N ARG A 46 -4.44 -16.35 -3.82
CA ARG A 46 -4.03 -16.62 -5.21
C ARG A 46 -2.68 -17.34 -5.28
N LEU A 47 -1.73 -16.99 -4.42
CA LEU A 47 -0.44 -17.64 -4.34
C LEU A 47 -0.58 -19.10 -3.86
N ARG A 48 -1.43 -19.37 -2.86
CA ARG A 48 -1.75 -20.72 -2.39
C ARG A 48 -2.20 -21.63 -3.54
N LEU A 49 -3.13 -21.14 -4.36
CA LEU A 49 -3.68 -21.92 -5.48
C LEU A 49 -2.66 -22.17 -6.59
N ARG A 50 -1.69 -21.28 -6.79
CA ARG A 50 -0.71 -21.37 -7.89
C ARG A 50 0.58 -22.11 -7.51
N ALA A 51 1.04 -21.97 -6.27
CA ALA A 51 2.39 -22.38 -5.86
C ALA A 51 2.46 -23.70 -5.08
N LYS A 52 1.33 -24.44 -4.93
CA LYS A 52 1.25 -25.70 -4.16
C LYS A 52 1.97 -25.62 -2.79
N LEU A 53 1.81 -24.49 -2.11
CA LEU A 53 2.37 -24.28 -0.77
C LEU A 53 1.68 -25.18 0.23
N SER A 54 2.44 -25.67 1.22
CA SER A 54 1.89 -26.40 2.36
C SER A 54 1.00 -25.50 3.22
N ASP A 55 0.08 -26.11 3.98
CA ASP A 55 -0.78 -25.38 4.92
C ASP A 55 0.03 -24.62 5.97
N GLU A 56 1.17 -25.18 6.40
CA GLU A 56 2.09 -24.52 7.33
C GLU A 56 2.73 -23.26 6.73
N GLU A 57 3.19 -23.32 5.47
CA GLU A 57 3.73 -22.15 4.78
C GLU A 57 2.69 -21.05 4.60
N ILE A 58 1.44 -21.42 4.28
CA ILE A 58 0.34 -20.47 4.17
C ILE A 58 0.02 -19.84 5.52
N ALA A 59 -0.05 -20.63 6.59
CA ALA A 59 -0.30 -20.13 7.93
C ALA A 59 0.79 -19.14 8.37
N ASN A 60 2.06 -19.48 8.15
CA ASN A 60 3.21 -18.63 8.49
C ASN A 60 3.21 -17.31 7.71
N ARG A 61 2.94 -17.35 6.39
CA ARG A 61 2.84 -16.15 5.55
C ARG A 61 1.64 -15.28 5.93
N ARG A 62 0.48 -15.88 6.20
CA ARG A 62 -0.72 -15.18 6.67
C ARG A 62 -0.45 -14.45 7.98
N ALA A 63 0.18 -15.13 8.94
CA ALA A 63 0.54 -14.55 10.23
C ALA A 63 1.54 -13.39 10.05
N ALA A 64 2.52 -13.51 9.16
CA ALA A 64 3.46 -12.42 8.86
C ALA A 64 2.77 -11.18 8.27
N ILE A 65 1.87 -11.37 7.28
CA ILE A 65 1.08 -10.29 6.68
C ILE A 65 0.25 -9.58 7.75
N LEU A 66 -0.50 -10.33 8.56
CA LEU A 66 -1.37 -9.74 9.58
C LEU A 66 -0.59 -8.99 10.67
N ARG A 67 0.60 -9.50 11.06
CA ARG A 67 1.48 -8.77 11.99
C ARG A 67 1.95 -7.44 11.42
N LEU A 68 2.28 -7.37 10.13
CA LEU A 68 2.68 -6.12 9.49
C LEU A 68 1.50 -5.16 9.37
N ILE A 69 0.32 -5.64 8.95
CA ILE A 69 -0.89 -4.82 8.89
C ILE A 69 -1.22 -4.22 10.27
N ALA A 70 -1.12 -5.03 11.34
CA ALA A 70 -1.37 -4.57 12.71
C ALA A 70 -0.38 -3.51 13.22
N SER A 71 0.74 -3.31 12.52
CA SER A 71 1.71 -2.23 12.82
C SER A 71 1.44 -0.93 12.06
N LEU A 72 0.47 -0.92 11.16
CA LEU A 72 0.07 0.25 10.38
C LEU A 72 -1.11 0.96 11.03
N GLU A 73 -1.15 2.28 10.86
CA GLU A 73 -2.37 3.05 11.01
C GLU A 73 -3.26 2.80 9.79
N LEU A 74 -4.45 2.25 10.01
CA LEU A 74 -5.41 1.99 8.94
C LEU A 74 -6.44 3.10 8.87
N VAL A 75 -6.62 3.65 7.67
CA VAL A 75 -7.65 4.62 7.34
C VAL A 75 -8.82 3.87 6.71
N GLU A 76 -10.00 4.01 7.32
CA GLU A 76 -11.24 3.41 6.83
C GLU A 76 -11.67 4.00 5.49
N ILE A 77 -12.35 3.19 4.68
CA ILE A 77 -12.88 3.62 3.39
C ILE A 77 -14.32 4.07 3.62
N ASP A 78 -14.51 5.37 3.77
CA ASP A 78 -15.81 6.00 3.91
C ASP A 78 -16.24 6.73 2.62
N ALA A 79 -17.39 7.41 2.67
CA ALA A 79 -17.90 8.17 1.54
C ALA A 79 -16.93 9.27 1.08
N VAL A 80 -16.19 9.91 1.99
CA VAL A 80 -15.24 10.99 1.65
C VAL A 80 -14.07 10.43 0.85
N VAL A 81 -13.54 9.27 1.25
CA VAL A 81 -12.48 8.58 0.49
C VAL A 81 -12.98 8.20 -0.91
N LEU A 82 -14.18 7.63 -1.01
CA LEU A 82 -14.76 7.21 -2.29
C LEU A 82 -15.05 8.40 -3.22
N ASP A 83 -15.64 9.47 -2.70
CA ASP A 83 -15.91 10.69 -3.46
C ASP A 83 -14.62 11.32 -3.98
N ARG A 84 -13.55 11.30 -3.17
CA ARG A 84 -12.23 11.80 -3.57
C ARG A 84 -11.55 10.91 -4.61
N ALA A 85 -11.71 9.58 -4.50
CA ALA A 85 -11.18 8.61 -5.45
C ALA A 85 -11.90 8.65 -6.80
N ALA A 86 -13.17 9.06 -6.82
CA ALA A 86 -13.97 9.22 -8.04
C ALA A 86 -13.64 10.51 -8.84
N GLN A 87 -12.90 11.45 -8.25
CA GLN A 87 -12.50 12.67 -8.96
C GLN A 87 -11.45 12.38 -10.04
N PRO A 88 -11.35 13.22 -11.08
CA PRO A 88 -10.32 13.08 -12.12
C PRO A 88 -8.90 13.00 -11.53
N MET A 89 -8.14 12.02 -12.00
CA MET A 89 -6.73 11.80 -11.62
C MET A 89 -5.79 12.26 -12.74
N PRO A 90 -4.58 12.70 -12.42
CA PRO A 90 -3.62 13.21 -13.41
C PRO A 90 -3.04 12.12 -14.33
N THR A 91 -3.19 10.85 -13.96
CA THR A 91 -2.75 9.68 -14.73
C THR A 91 -3.85 8.62 -14.72
N GLU A 92 -3.73 7.63 -15.61
CA GLU A 92 -4.59 6.45 -15.60
C GLU A 92 -4.32 5.65 -14.31
N LEU A 93 -5.35 5.52 -13.47
CA LEU A 93 -5.33 4.73 -12.24
C LEU A 93 -6.50 3.76 -12.22
N GLY A 94 -6.24 2.54 -11.78
CA GLY A 94 -7.29 1.61 -11.41
C GLY A 94 -8.05 2.10 -10.18
N THR A 95 -9.28 1.60 -9.97
CA THR A 95 -10.12 2.03 -8.84
C THR A 95 -9.46 1.82 -7.48
N LEU A 96 -8.76 0.71 -7.28
CA LEU A 96 -8.07 0.42 -6.01
C LEU A 96 -6.89 1.38 -5.76
N ASP A 97 -6.12 1.68 -6.79
CA ASP A 97 -5.02 2.65 -6.71
C ASP A 97 -5.53 4.08 -6.49
N ALA A 98 -6.65 4.45 -7.11
CA ALA A 98 -7.32 5.72 -6.88
C ALA A 98 -7.79 5.84 -5.42
N ILE A 99 -8.31 4.76 -4.82
CA ILE A 99 -8.66 4.71 -3.39
C ILE A 99 -7.40 4.86 -2.53
N HIS A 100 -6.30 4.19 -2.86
CA HIS A 100 -5.05 4.35 -2.11
C HIS A 100 -4.54 5.80 -2.15
N LEU A 101 -4.51 6.41 -3.33
CA LEU A 101 -4.07 7.78 -3.51
C LEU A 101 -5.00 8.77 -2.78
N ALA A 102 -6.31 8.63 -2.92
CA ALA A 102 -7.28 9.46 -2.23
C ALA A 102 -7.11 9.39 -0.71
N THR A 103 -6.94 8.18 -0.18
CA THR A 103 -6.69 7.95 1.25
C THR A 103 -5.42 8.66 1.71
N ALA A 104 -4.30 8.53 0.97
CA ALA A 104 -3.04 9.18 1.30
C ALA A 104 -3.16 10.71 1.32
N LEU A 105 -3.86 11.28 0.34
CA LEU A 105 -4.03 12.74 0.23
C LEU A 105 -4.92 13.29 1.35
N LEU A 106 -6.03 12.63 1.66
CA LEU A 106 -6.91 13.01 2.77
C LEU A 106 -6.20 12.90 4.12
N TRP A 107 -5.42 11.83 4.33
CA TRP A 107 -4.63 11.69 5.55
C TRP A 107 -3.60 12.82 5.69
N LYS A 108 -2.89 13.17 4.62
CA LYS A 108 -1.93 14.28 4.61
C LYS A 108 -2.62 15.62 4.92
N GLU A 109 -3.78 15.86 4.31
CA GLU A 109 -4.57 17.08 4.53
C GLU A 109 -5.03 17.21 5.99
N MET A 110 -5.58 16.14 6.56
CA MET A 110 -6.10 16.12 7.93
C MET A 110 -4.98 16.24 8.97
N SER A 111 -3.90 15.47 8.80
CA SER A 111 -2.78 15.44 9.75
C SER A 111 -1.85 16.66 9.64
N ARG A 112 -1.83 17.33 8.48
CA ARG A 112 -0.87 18.38 8.11
C ARG A 112 0.61 17.96 8.24
N MET A 113 0.87 16.65 8.18
CA MET A 113 2.22 16.09 8.25
C MET A 113 2.76 15.76 6.85
N ASP A 114 4.08 15.63 6.74
CA ASP A 114 4.69 15.14 5.51
C ASP A 114 4.53 13.63 5.38
N LEU A 115 4.07 13.21 4.20
CA LEU A 115 3.73 11.84 3.87
C LEU A 115 4.45 11.46 2.58
N VAL A 116 5.13 10.33 2.61
CA VAL A 116 5.78 9.72 1.45
C VAL A 116 4.92 8.56 0.95
N MET A 117 4.65 8.47 -0.35
CA MET A 117 4.00 7.31 -0.95
C MET A 117 5.02 6.20 -1.16
N ALA A 118 4.87 5.07 -0.47
CA ALA A 118 5.66 3.87 -0.70
C ALA A 118 4.82 2.88 -1.52
N THR A 119 5.20 2.69 -2.79
CA THR A 119 4.53 1.80 -3.73
C THR A 119 5.54 1.22 -4.71
N HIS A 120 5.33 -0.03 -5.12
CA HIS A 120 6.02 -0.62 -6.27
C HIS A 120 5.17 -0.57 -7.55
N ASP A 121 3.99 0.04 -7.50
CA ASP A 121 3.18 0.34 -8.68
C ASP A 121 3.64 1.67 -9.31
N GLY A 122 4.07 1.60 -10.57
CA GLY A 122 4.58 2.77 -11.29
C GLY A 122 3.51 3.82 -11.58
N ALA A 123 2.26 3.39 -11.85
CA ALA A 123 1.16 4.30 -12.14
C ALA A 123 0.73 5.03 -10.86
N LEU A 124 0.57 4.31 -9.75
CA LEU A 124 0.28 4.92 -8.44
C LEU A 124 1.40 5.87 -8.01
N GLY A 125 2.66 5.47 -8.20
CA GLY A 125 3.81 6.32 -7.91
C GLY A 125 3.83 7.61 -8.75
N LEU A 126 3.55 7.52 -10.04
CA LEU A 126 3.48 8.70 -10.92
C LEU A 126 2.33 9.63 -10.53
N ALA A 127 1.15 9.08 -10.23
CA ALA A 127 0.00 9.85 -9.77
C ALA A 127 0.29 10.58 -8.45
N ALA A 128 0.92 9.90 -7.50
CA ALA A 128 1.32 10.48 -6.22
C ALA A 128 2.31 11.64 -6.42
N LYS A 129 3.32 11.50 -7.31
CA LYS A 129 4.24 12.59 -7.68
C LYS A 129 3.49 13.78 -8.28
N ALA A 130 2.52 13.54 -9.16
CA ALA A 130 1.72 14.61 -9.77
C ALA A 130 0.88 15.39 -8.75
N HIS A 131 0.52 14.77 -7.62
CA HIS A 131 -0.11 15.43 -6.47
C HIS A 131 0.88 16.00 -5.44
N GLY A 132 2.18 16.01 -5.74
CA GLY A 132 3.22 16.60 -4.89
C GLY A 132 3.69 15.72 -3.74
N LEU A 133 3.36 14.43 -3.72
CA LEU A 133 3.91 13.49 -2.75
C LEU A 133 5.31 13.04 -3.19
N ALA A 134 6.23 12.94 -2.22
CA ALA A 134 7.47 12.19 -2.43
C ALA A 134 7.14 10.70 -2.58
N VAL A 135 7.90 9.96 -3.39
CA VAL A 135 7.62 8.55 -3.70
C VAL A 135 8.86 7.68 -3.52
N LEU A 136 8.67 6.49 -2.95
CA LEU A 136 9.66 5.45 -2.78
C LEU A 136 9.17 4.13 -3.40
N GLY A 137 10.09 3.27 -3.84
CA GLY A 137 9.78 1.94 -4.37
C GLY A 137 9.38 1.90 -5.85
N SER A 138 8.91 3.03 -6.41
CA SER A 138 8.68 3.16 -7.85
C SER A 138 10.00 3.52 -8.55
N SER A 139 10.52 2.66 -9.42
CA SER A 139 11.62 3.01 -10.31
C SER A 139 11.17 4.20 -11.15
N SER A 140 11.83 5.36 -11.00
CA SER A 140 11.73 6.39 -12.04
C SER A 140 12.36 5.78 -13.29
N GLN A 141 11.55 5.44 -14.29
CA GLN A 141 12.06 5.26 -15.65
C GLN A 141 12.37 6.64 -16.23
#